data_AF-A0A069SCK8-F1
#
_entry.id   AF-A0A069SCK8-F1
#
_cell.length_a   1.000
_cell.length_b   1.000
_cell.length_c   1.000
_cell.angle_alpha   90.00
_cell.angle_beta   90.00
_cell.angle_gamma   90.00
#
_symmetry.space_group_name_H-M   'P 1'
#
loop_
_entity.id
_entity.type
_entity.pdbx_description
1 polymer ?
#
loop_
_entity_poly.entity_id
_entity_poly.type
_entity_poly.pdbx_seq_one_letter_code
_entity_poly.pdbx_strand_id
1 'polypeptide(L)' 'MQTDKFIYIMEFKLNGTAEEALQQINDKHYALPFETDGRRLFKIGVNFSAETRNIEKWIVE' A
#
# COMPACT_ATOMS: atom_id res chain seq x y z
N MET A 1 -9.54 15.76 -1.58
CA MET A 1 -8.57 16.24 -0.57
C MET A 1 -7.27 15.52 -0.79
N GLN A 2 -6.18 16.26 -0.95
CA GLN A 2 -4.84 15.70 -1.04
C GLN A 2 -4.08 16.13 0.21
N THR A 3 -3.18 15.28 0.69
CA THR A 3 -2.30 15.59 1.81
C THR A 3 -1.18 16.53 1.35
N ASP A 4 -0.85 17.52 2.19
CA ASP A 4 0.07 18.60 1.83
C ASP A 4 1.52 18.14 1.64
N LYS A 5 1.91 16.99 2.22
CA LYS A 5 3.32 16.58 2.33
C LYS A 5 3.64 15.15 1.88
N PHE A 6 2.62 14.29 1.84
CA PHE A 6 2.81 12.85 1.66
C PHE A 6 1.80 12.29 0.68
N ILE A 7 2.13 11.20 0.03
CA ILE A 7 1.22 10.42 -0.83
C ILE A 7 1.23 9.01 -0.27
N TYR A 8 0.05 8.46 0.00
CA TYR A 8 -0.11 7.11 0.52
C TYR A 8 -0.84 6.26 -0.50
N ILE A 9 -0.20 5.18 -0.93
CA ILE A 9 -0.81 4.16 -1.77
C ILE A 9 -0.94 2.92 -0.92
N MET A 10 -2.17 2.48 -0.66
CA MET A 10 -2.44 1.34 0.22
C MET A 10 -3.22 0.29 -0.55
N GLU A 11 -2.81 -0.96 -0.41
CA GLU A 11 -3.48 -2.11 -1.00
C GLU A 11 -3.76 -3.15 0.09
N PHE A 12 -4.95 -3.76 0.01
CA PHE A 12 -5.46 -4.62 1.06
C PHE A 12 -5.73 -6.01 0.51
N LYS A 13 -5.22 -7.02 1.22
CA LYS A 13 -5.47 -8.43 0.94
C LYS A 13 -6.21 -9.07 2.11
N LEU A 14 -7.16 -9.93 1.77
CA LEU A 14 -7.82 -10.83 2.71
C LEU A 14 -7.33 -12.24 2.40
N ASN A 15 -6.75 -12.93 3.39
CA ASN A 15 -6.17 -14.27 3.22
C ASN A 15 -5.07 -14.34 2.12
N GLY A 16 -4.27 -13.28 1.99
CA GLY A 16 -3.10 -13.24 1.12
C GLY A 16 -1.85 -12.90 1.93
N THR A 17 -0.94 -12.11 1.36
CA THR A 17 0.23 -11.57 2.06
C THR A 17 0.37 -10.06 1.87
N ALA A 18 1.05 -9.41 2.83
CA ALA A 18 1.35 -7.99 2.72
C ALA A 18 2.34 -7.71 1.57
N GLU A 19 3.22 -8.67 1.27
CA GLU A 19 4.12 -8.67 0.12
C GLU A 19 3.37 -8.69 -1.21
N GLU A 20 2.35 -9.54 -1.38
CA GLU A 20 1.54 -9.56 -2.60
C GLU A 20 0.77 -8.25 -2.77
N ALA A 21 0.30 -7.64 -1.69
CA ALA A 21 -0.33 -6.32 -1.73
C ALA A 21 0.67 -5.26 -2.20
N LEU A 22 1.90 -5.28 -1.67
CA LEU A 22 2.96 -4.35 -2.06
C LEU A 22 3.40 -4.57 -3.53
N GLN A 23 3.55 -5.83 -3.94
CA GLN A 23 3.86 -6.20 -5.32
C GLN A 23 2.77 -5.71 -6.27
N GLN A 24 1.50 -5.85 -5.90
CA GLN A 24 0.38 -5.34 -6.69
C GLN A 24 0.43 -3.81 -6.84
N ILE A 25 0.83 -3.06 -5.80
CA ILE A 25 1.05 -1.61 -5.90
C ILE A 25 2.14 -1.29 -6.94
N ASN A 26 3.24 -2.05 -6.91
CA ASN A 26 4.37 -1.88 -7.83
C ASN A 26 3.98 -2.26 -9.27
N ASP A 27 3.36 -3.41 -9.47
CA ASP A 27 2.98 -3.94 -10.80
C ASP A 27 1.92 -3.08 -11.49
N LYS A 28 1.00 -2.50 -10.72
CA LYS A 28 -0.04 -1.58 -11.25
C LYS A 28 0.50 -0.18 -11.51
N HIS A 29 1.75 0.10 -11.14
CA HIS A 29 2.40 1.40 -11.34
C HIS A 29 1.58 2.56 -10.76
N TYR A 30 0.88 2.34 -9.64
CA TYR A 30 0.05 3.39 -9.02
C TYR A 30 0.87 4.61 -8.56
N ALA A 31 2.17 4.41 -8.34
CA ALA A 31 3.11 5.47 -7.99
C ALA A 31 3.53 6.34 -9.20
N LEU A 32 3.39 5.84 -10.43
CA LEU A 32 3.90 6.49 -11.65
C LEU A 32 3.37 7.93 -11.86
N PRO A 33 2.08 8.24 -11.62
CA PRO A 33 1.57 9.62 -11.75
C PRO A 33 2.14 10.60 -10.71
N PHE A 34 2.81 10.09 -9.67
CA PHE A 34 3.31 10.85 -8.54
C PHE A 34 4.84 10.84 -8.43
N GLU A 35 5.56 10.19 -9.35
CA GLU A 35 7.02 10.14 -9.33
C GLU A 35 7.68 11.52 -9.49
N THR A 36 7.01 12.44 -10.17
CA THR A 36 7.45 13.83 -10.36
C THR A 36 6.91 14.76 -9.28
N ASP A 37 6.13 14.24 -8.33
CA ASP A 37 5.60 14.99 -7.21
C ASP A 37 6.68 15.14 -6.13
N GLY A 38 6.85 16.35 -5.58
CA GLY A 38 7.84 16.60 -4.53
C GLY A 38 7.46 16.03 -3.17
N ARG A 39 6.24 15.49 -3.02
CA ARG A 39 5.77 14.84 -1.79
C ARG A 39 6.36 13.44 -1.65
N ARG A 40 6.64 13.05 -0.41
CA ARG A 40 7.16 11.70 -0.14
C ARG A 40 6.03 10.68 -0.30
N LEU A 41 6.25 9.72 -1.20
CA LEU A 41 5.34 8.63 -1.48
C LEU A 41 5.64 7.45 -0.54
N PHE A 42 4.58 6.84 0.00
CA PHE A 42 4.62 5.62 0.80
C PHE A 42 3.69 4.58 0.16
N LYS A 43 4.21 3.38 -0.06
CA LYS A 43 3.43 2.22 -0.50
C LYS A 43 3.20 1.33 0.71
N ILE A 44 1.96 0.95 0.96
CA ILE A 44 1.58 0.18 2.13
C ILE A 44 0.82 -1.06 1.67
N GLY A 45 1.44 -2.22 1.82
CA GLY A 45 0.78 -3.51 1.62
C GLY A 45 0.23 -4.01 2.94
N VAL A 46 -1.07 -4.30 3.02
CA VAL A 46 -1.74 -4.78 4.24
C VAL A 46 -2.40 -6.13 3.99
N ASN A 47 -2.19 -7.08 4.90
CA ASN A 47 -2.89 -8.36 4.91
C ASN A 47 -3.78 -8.49 6.15
N PHE A 48 -5.02 -8.89 5.90
CA PHE A 48 -6.00 -9.23 6.92
C PHE A 48 -6.17 -10.74 7.02
N SER A 49 -6.21 -11.22 8.26
CA SER A 49 -6.57 -12.60 8.57
C SER A 49 -8.10 -12.68 8.75
N ALA A 50 -8.76 -13.52 7.95
CA ALA A 50 -10.19 -13.76 8.12
C ALA A 50 -10.52 -14.49 9.45
N GLU A 51 -9.56 -15.24 10.00
CA GLU A 51 -9.71 -15.97 11.26
C GLU A 51 -9.74 -15.02 12.47
N THR A 52 -8.78 -14.10 12.52
CA THR A 52 -8.69 -13.12 13.62
C THR A 52 -9.53 -11.86 13.35
N ARG A 53 -10.04 -11.71 12.12
CA ARG A 53 -10.77 -10.54 11.62
C ARG A 53 -10.02 -9.23 11.86
N ASN A 54 -8.69 -9.30 11.79
CA ASN A 54 -7.80 -8.18 12.08
C ASN A 54 -6.60 -8.15 11.11
N ILE A 55 -5.81 -7.08 11.17
CA ILE A 55 -4.57 -6.96 10.41
C ILE A 55 -3.57 -7.99 10.93
N GLU A 56 -3.17 -8.90 10.05
CA GLU A 56 -2.15 -9.90 10.34
C GLU A 56 -0.75 -9.33 10.11
N LYS A 57 -0.57 -8.57 9.03
CA LYS A 57 0.72 -7.98 8.67
C LYS A 57 0.55 -6.74 7.80
N TRP A 58 1.46 -5.79 7.92
CA TRP A 58 1.60 -4.69 6.98
C TRP A 58 3.08 -4.40 6.69
N ILE A 59 3.36 -3.95 5.47
CA ILE A 59 4.70 -3.54 5.02
C ILE A 59 4.61 -2.15 4.42
N VAL A 60 5.62 -1.31 4.68
CA VAL A 60 5.74 0.04 4.14
C VAL A 60 7.04 0.16 3.33
N GLU A 61 6.94 0.70 2.11
CA GLU A 61 8.05 1.03 1.20
C GLU A 61 8.02 2.50 0.80
#